data_AF-A0A1I7K0C6-F1
#
_entry.id   AF-A0A1I7K0C6-F1
#
_cell.length_a   1.000
_cell.length_b   1.000
_cell.length_c   1.000
_cell.angle_alpha   90.00
_cell.angle_beta   90.00
_cell.angle_gamma   90.00
#
_symmetry.space_group_name_H-M   'P 1'
#
loop_
_entity.id
_entity.type
_entity.pdbx_description
1 polymer ?
#
loop_
_entity_poly.entity_id
_entity_poly.type
_entity_poly.pdbx_seq_one_letter_code
_entity_poly.pdbx_strand_id
1 'polypeptide(L)'
;MINKIKRIGVLTSGGDAPGMNAAIRGVVRAALTEGLEVYGIYDGYLGLYENRMKKLDRFSVSDMINRGGTFLGSARFPEFRDDKVREIAIENMRKNDIDALVVIGGDGSYLGAKKLTEAGFPCIGLPGTIDNDVAGTDYTIGYFTALETVVEAIDRLRDTSTSHKRISIVEVMGRYCGDLTLSAAIAGGCEFIVLPEGETPFDREELLAEIKVGIQKGKRHAIVAITEHVCDIAELAKYIEAETRHETRATVLGHIQRGGAPVAYDRILASRMGAYSVQLLLEGHGGRCVGIQNEKLVHHDIIDAVQNMQRIFKKDWLDTAKKLY
;
A
#
# COMPACT_ATOMS: atom_id res chain seq x y z
N MET A 1 -11.32 -8.39 35.15
CA MET A 1 -10.40 -9.42 34.63
C MET A 1 -10.24 -9.15 33.15
N ILE A 2 -9.01 -8.89 32.68
CA ILE A 2 -8.75 -8.82 31.24
C ILE A 2 -9.06 -10.21 30.69
N ASN A 3 -10.00 -10.31 29.75
CA ASN A 3 -10.38 -11.59 29.18
C ASN A 3 -9.14 -12.17 28.48
N LYS A 4 -8.68 -13.34 28.92
CA LYS A 4 -7.44 -13.93 28.40
C LYS A 4 -7.66 -14.33 26.94
N ILE A 5 -6.96 -13.68 26.01
CA ILE A 5 -7.02 -13.98 24.58
C ILE A 5 -6.60 -15.44 24.36
N LYS A 6 -7.45 -16.22 23.70
CA LYS A 6 -7.22 -17.61 23.30
C LYS A 6 -7.36 -17.80 21.80
N ARG A 7 -8.27 -17.07 21.14
CA ARG A 7 -8.44 -17.12 19.69
C ARG A 7 -8.39 -15.74 19.07
N ILE A 8 -7.69 -15.63 17.95
CA ILE A 8 -7.62 -14.39 17.18
C ILE A 8 -8.08 -14.61 15.73
N GLY A 9 -8.72 -13.60 15.17
CA GLY A 9 -9.04 -13.51 13.75
C GLY A 9 -7.95 -12.76 12.98
N VAL A 10 -7.74 -13.11 11.72
CA VAL A 10 -6.93 -12.32 10.78
C VAL A 10 -7.68 -12.12 9.48
N LEU A 11 -7.69 -10.89 8.97
CA LEU A 11 -8.36 -10.52 7.72
C LEU A 11 -7.55 -9.53 6.91
N THR A 12 -7.78 -9.53 5.60
CA THR A 12 -7.25 -8.53 4.66
C THR A 12 -8.40 -7.71 4.08
N SER A 13 -8.24 -6.39 4.01
CA SER A 13 -9.28 -5.47 3.53
C SER A 13 -8.66 -4.33 2.73
N GLY A 14 -9.38 -3.85 1.70
CA GLY A 14 -8.89 -2.82 0.78
C GLY A 14 -8.31 -3.41 -0.52
N GLY A 15 -7.53 -2.61 -1.24
CA GLY A 15 -6.76 -3.11 -2.39
C GLY A 15 -5.69 -4.08 -1.91
N ASP A 16 -5.49 -5.18 -2.62
CA ASP A 16 -4.42 -6.12 -2.31
C ASP A 16 -3.04 -5.50 -2.59
N ALA A 17 -2.05 -5.97 -1.82
CA ALA A 17 -0.67 -5.51 -1.95
C ALA A 17 0.29 -6.70 -1.76
N PRO A 18 1.42 -6.76 -2.52
CA PRO A 18 2.38 -7.84 -2.38
C PRO A 18 2.95 -7.90 -0.96
N GLY A 19 2.82 -9.05 -0.29
CA GLY A 19 3.30 -9.23 1.08
C GLY A 19 2.18 -9.37 2.12
N MET A 20 0.91 -9.14 1.76
CA MET A 20 -0.22 -9.46 2.64
C MET A 20 -0.22 -10.94 3.08
N ASN A 21 0.10 -11.86 2.17
CA ASN A 21 0.30 -13.28 2.51
C ASN A 21 1.43 -13.51 3.53
N ALA A 22 2.54 -12.75 3.43
CA ALA A 22 3.63 -12.82 4.39
C ALA A 22 3.21 -12.27 5.77
N ALA A 23 2.38 -11.23 5.81
CA ALA A 23 1.81 -10.70 7.04
C ALA A 23 0.85 -11.70 7.71
N ILE A 24 -0.07 -12.29 6.96
CA ILE A 24 -0.97 -13.35 7.45
C ILE A 24 -0.14 -14.50 8.03
N ARG A 25 0.91 -14.95 7.30
CA ARG A 25 1.83 -15.97 7.79
C ARG A 25 2.53 -15.54 9.08
N GLY A 26 2.99 -14.29 9.18
CA GLY A 26 3.61 -13.74 10.39
C GLY A 26 2.69 -13.82 11.60
N VAL A 27 1.45 -13.36 11.45
CA VAL A 27 0.40 -13.42 12.49
C VAL A 27 0.14 -14.88 12.89
N VAL A 28 -0.16 -15.75 11.91
CA VAL A 28 -0.52 -17.15 12.19
C VAL A 28 0.61 -17.88 12.91
N ARG A 29 1.86 -17.76 12.43
CA ARG A 29 3.00 -18.47 13.02
C ARG A 29 3.35 -17.94 14.41
N ALA A 30 3.27 -16.63 14.64
CA ALA A 30 3.50 -16.03 15.95
C ALA A 30 2.43 -16.46 16.97
N ALA A 31 1.14 -16.33 16.61
CA ALA A 31 0.03 -16.70 17.48
C ALA A 31 0.05 -18.18 17.87
N LEU A 32 0.31 -19.08 16.92
CA LEU A 32 0.43 -20.52 17.21
C LEU A 32 1.62 -20.84 18.14
N THR A 33 2.70 -20.06 18.08
CA THR A 33 3.86 -20.24 18.99
C THR A 33 3.50 -19.87 20.42
N GLU A 34 2.63 -18.87 20.59
CA GLU A 34 2.10 -18.43 21.90
C GLU A 34 0.89 -19.28 22.37
N GLY A 35 0.57 -20.36 21.66
CA GLY A 35 -0.53 -21.27 22.01
C GLY A 35 -1.93 -20.74 21.75
N LEU A 36 -2.06 -19.68 20.93
CA LEU A 36 -3.35 -19.16 20.48
C LEU A 36 -3.89 -19.95 19.27
N GLU A 37 -5.21 -19.99 19.12
CA GLU A 37 -5.84 -20.46 17.88
C GLU A 37 -6.08 -19.30 16.93
N VAL A 38 -5.96 -19.54 15.62
CA VAL A 38 -6.12 -18.49 14.61
C VAL A 38 -7.20 -18.84 13.62
N TYR A 39 -8.07 -17.87 13.31
CA TYR A 39 -9.09 -17.97 12.28
C TYR A 39 -8.80 -16.98 11.15
N GLY A 40 -8.72 -17.48 9.92
CA GLY A 40 -8.69 -16.67 8.72
C GLY A 40 -10.11 -16.29 8.35
N ILE A 41 -10.36 -14.99 8.17
CA ILE A 41 -11.65 -14.45 7.77
C ILE A 41 -11.54 -14.04 6.31
N TYR A 42 -12.38 -14.63 5.46
CA TYR A 42 -12.33 -14.41 4.02
C TYR A 42 -12.93 -13.05 3.63
N ASP A 43 -12.43 -12.44 2.55
CA ASP A 43 -12.94 -11.21 1.94
C ASP A 43 -13.14 -10.04 2.93
N GLY A 44 -12.27 -9.95 3.92
CA GLY A 44 -12.23 -8.86 4.88
C GLY A 44 -13.50 -8.75 5.73
N TYR A 45 -14.05 -7.53 5.84
CA TYR A 45 -15.23 -7.28 6.67
C TYR A 45 -16.51 -7.93 6.13
N LEU A 46 -16.58 -8.19 4.81
CA LEU A 46 -17.72 -8.89 4.24
C LEU A 46 -17.79 -10.32 4.78
N GLY A 47 -16.70 -11.09 4.76
CA GLY A 47 -16.74 -12.44 5.32
C GLY A 47 -16.81 -12.44 6.85
N LEU A 48 -16.38 -11.38 7.55
CA LEU A 48 -16.66 -11.22 8.98
C LEU A 48 -18.18 -11.13 9.23
N TYR A 49 -18.88 -10.34 8.42
CA TYR A 49 -20.34 -10.18 8.46
C TYR A 49 -21.10 -11.45 8.03
N GLU A 50 -20.61 -12.16 7.01
CA GLU A 50 -21.22 -13.40 6.49
C GLU A 50 -20.77 -14.67 7.24
N ASN A 51 -19.96 -14.52 8.29
CA ASN A 51 -19.40 -15.62 9.09
C ASN A 51 -18.56 -16.63 8.27
N ARG A 52 -17.82 -16.16 7.26
CA ARG A 52 -16.93 -16.98 6.42
C ARG A 52 -15.53 -17.04 7.00
N MET A 53 -15.38 -17.91 7.99
CA MET A 53 -14.14 -18.06 8.75
C MET A 53 -13.65 -19.50 8.72
N LYS A 54 -12.32 -19.68 8.73
CA LYS A 54 -11.70 -21.01 8.78
C LYS A 54 -10.51 -21.01 9.73
N LYS A 55 -10.39 -22.06 10.54
CA LYS A 55 -9.20 -22.26 11.37
C LYS A 55 -7.96 -22.36 10.49
N LEU A 56 -6.93 -21.61 10.83
CA LEU A 56 -5.62 -21.64 10.19
C LEU A 56 -4.64 -22.36 11.11
N ASP A 57 -3.82 -23.21 10.51
CA ASP A 57 -2.76 -23.93 11.19
C ASP A 57 -1.39 -23.57 10.58
N ARG A 58 -0.35 -24.25 11.07
CA ARG A 58 1.01 -24.03 10.57
C ARG A 58 1.12 -24.33 9.08
N PHE A 59 0.42 -25.35 8.60
CA PHE A 59 0.47 -25.83 7.22
C PHE A 59 -0.30 -24.92 6.27
N SER A 60 -1.45 -24.38 6.67
CA SER A 60 -2.31 -23.52 5.84
C SER A 60 -1.63 -22.22 5.38
N VAL A 61 -0.54 -21.80 6.03
CA VAL A 61 0.27 -20.63 5.64
C VAL A 61 1.66 -21.01 5.11
N SER A 62 1.89 -22.29 4.79
CA SER A 62 3.12 -22.73 4.13
C SER A 62 3.12 -22.32 2.66
N ASP A 63 4.29 -22.06 2.10
CA ASP A 63 4.48 -21.62 0.71
C ASP A 63 3.73 -20.34 0.32
N MET A 64 3.27 -19.54 1.29
CA MET A 64 2.57 -18.28 1.04
C MET A 64 3.51 -17.06 1.05
N ILE A 65 4.71 -17.17 1.64
CA ILE A 65 5.60 -16.02 1.91
C ILE A 65 6.06 -15.29 0.64
N ASN A 66 6.13 -15.98 -0.49
CA ASN A 66 6.59 -15.48 -1.78
C ASN A 66 5.46 -15.28 -2.80
N ARG A 67 4.19 -15.37 -2.38
CA ARG A 67 3.03 -15.21 -3.27
C ARG A 67 2.42 -13.82 -3.09
N GLY A 68 2.17 -13.13 -4.19
CA GLY A 68 1.41 -11.88 -4.22
C GLY A 68 -0.06 -12.05 -3.84
N GLY A 69 -0.78 -10.93 -3.76
CA GLY A 69 -2.19 -10.89 -3.36
C GLY A 69 -2.42 -11.35 -1.91
N THR A 70 -3.65 -11.80 -1.64
CA THR A 70 -4.07 -12.37 -0.35
C THR A 70 -4.89 -13.65 -0.56
N PHE A 71 -4.48 -14.76 0.06
CA PHE A 71 -5.22 -16.03 -0.04
C PHE A 71 -6.54 -16.03 0.75
N LEU A 72 -6.74 -15.05 1.64
CA LEU A 72 -8.01 -14.83 2.33
C LEU A 72 -8.98 -14.01 1.46
N GLY A 73 -8.53 -13.44 0.34
CA GLY A 73 -9.34 -12.51 -0.43
C GLY A 73 -9.51 -11.16 0.26
N SER A 74 -10.11 -10.21 -0.46
CA SER A 74 -10.43 -8.88 0.05
C SER A 74 -11.67 -8.38 -0.69
N ALA A 75 -12.60 -7.77 0.04
CA ALA A 75 -13.75 -7.11 -0.55
C ALA A 75 -13.96 -5.73 0.06
N ARG A 76 -14.44 -4.79 -0.76
CA ARG A 76 -14.99 -3.53 -0.25
C ARG A 76 -16.36 -3.81 0.35
N PHE A 77 -16.59 -3.33 1.57
CA PHE A 77 -17.87 -3.46 2.26
C PHE A 77 -18.23 -2.15 2.97
N PRO A 78 -18.67 -1.10 2.23
CA PRO A 78 -19.00 0.21 2.80
C PRO A 78 -20.05 0.17 3.90
N GLU A 79 -20.97 -0.80 3.85
CA GLU A 79 -22.05 -1.05 4.79
C GLU A 79 -21.52 -1.34 6.20
N PHE A 80 -20.27 -1.77 6.35
CA PHE A 80 -19.62 -1.94 7.66
C PHE A 80 -19.53 -0.64 8.48
N ARG A 81 -19.78 0.52 7.86
CA ARG A 81 -19.94 1.81 8.56
C ARG A 81 -21.22 1.89 9.38
N ASP A 82 -22.24 1.08 9.08
CA ASP A 82 -23.49 1.01 9.85
C ASP A 82 -23.27 0.17 11.12
N ASP A 83 -23.70 0.70 12.26
CA ASP A 83 -23.64 0.06 13.57
C ASP A 83 -24.38 -1.28 13.59
N LYS A 84 -25.54 -1.39 12.91
CA LYS A 84 -26.34 -2.63 12.84
C LYS A 84 -25.61 -3.74 12.10
N VAL A 85 -24.88 -3.38 11.03
CA VAL A 85 -24.07 -4.32 10.25
C VAL A 85 -22.88 -4.80 11.08
N ARG A 86 -22.23 -3.90 11.84
CA ARG A 86 -21.13 -4.29 12.74
C ARG A 86 -21.59 -5.18 13.89
N GLU A 87 -22.79 -4.98 14.42
CA GLU A 87 -23.30 -5.86 15.49
C GLU A 87 -23.42 -7.31 15.00
N ILE A 88 -23.85 -7.53 13.75
CA ILE A 88 -23.88 -8.89 13.15
C ILE A 88 -22.47 -9.49 13.05
N ALA A 89 -21.48 -8.70 12.64
CA ALA A 89 -20.08 -9.13 12.61
C ALA A 89 -19.54 -9.47 14.01
N ILE A 90 -19.87 -8.65 15.01
CA ILE A 90 -19.53 -8.87 16.42
C ILE A 90 -20.18 -10.16 16.94
N GLU A 91 -21.45 -10.40 16.64
CA GLU A 91 -22.12 -11.64 17.00
C GLU A 91 -21.42 -12.86 16.39
N ASN A 92 -20.98 -12.78 15.13
CA ASN A 92 -20.23 -13.87 14.49
C ASN A 92 -18.89 -14.12 15.18
N MET A 93 -18.18 -13.06 15.59
CA MET A 93 -16.97 -13.22 16.40
C MET A 93 -17.25 -13.93 17.72
N ARG A 94 -18.30 -13.52 18.45
CA ARG A 94 -18.74 -14.18 19.69
C ARG A 94 -19.08 -15.66 19.46
N LYS A 95 -19.82 -15.98 18.38
CA LYS A 95 -20.21 -17.36 18.00
C LYS A 95 -19.01 -18.27 17.72
N ASN A 96 -17.87 -17.72 17.28
CA ASN A 96 -16.65 -18.48 17.00
C ASN A 96 -15.59 -18.36 18.14
N ASP A 97 -15.96 -17.72 19.25
CA ASP A 97 -15.09 -17.37 20.37
C ASP A 97 -13.82 -16.61 19.92
N ILE A 98 -13.93 -15.71 18.94
CA ILE A 98 -12.82 -14.84 18.53
C ILE A 98 -12.70 -13.68 19.52
N ASP A 99 -11.56 -13.62 20.21
CA ASP A 99 -11.30 -12.63 21.26
C ASP A 99 -10.71 -11.32 20.70
N ALA A 100 -9.99 -11.40 19.58
CA ALA A 100 -9.25 -10.26 19.01
C ALA A 100 -9.10 -10.39 17.48
N LEU A 101 -8.74 -9.30 16.80
CA LEU A 101 -8.41 -9.32 15.37
C LEU A 101 -7.07 -8.67 15.04
N VAL A 102 -6.43 -9.19 14.01
CA VAL A 102 -5.42 -8.47 13.23
C VAL A 102 -6.02 -8.11 11.86
N VAL A 103 -6.02 -6.83 11.52
CA VAL A 103 -6.57 -6.28 10.28
C VAL A 103 -5.44 -5.78 9.40
N ILE A 104 -5.28 -6.36 8.21
CA ILE A 104 -4.25 -5.95 7.24
C ILE A 104 -4.92 -5.15 6.12
N GLY A 105 -4.54 -3.88 5.95
CA GLY A 105 -5.13 -3.00 4.96
C GLY A 105 -4.66 -1.55 5.10
N GLY A 106 -5.37 -0.62 4.45
CA GLY A 106 -5.13 0.82 4.56
C GLY A 106 -6.05 1.51 5.58
N ASP A 107 -6.11 2.84 5.52
CA ASP A 107 -6.83 3.70 6.48
C ASP A 107 -8.31 3.33 6.65
N GLY A 108 -9.00 3.02 5.55
CA GLY A 108 -10.40 2.61 5.59
C GLY A 108 -10.62 1.35 6.43
N SER A 109 -9.65 0.44 6.43
CA SER A 109 -9.68 -0.77 7.24
C SER A 109 -9.37 -0.46 8.71
N TYR A 110 -8.49 0.49 9.00
CA TYR A 110 -8.18 0.86 10.38
C TYR A 110 -9.41 1.43 11.12
N LEU A 111 -10.23 2.24 10.45
CA LEU A 111 -11.46 2.75 11.06
C LEU A 111 -12.43 1.63 11.49
N GLY A 112 -12.58 0.58 10.68
CA GLY A 112 -13.35 -0.60 11.05
C GLY A 112 -12.77 -1.32 12.28
N ALA A 113 -11.45 -1.45 12.32
CA ALA A 113 -10.72 -2.06 13.43
C ALA A 113 -10.90 -1.28 14.75
N LYS A 114 -10.86 0.06 14.69
CA LYS A 114 -11.13 0.93 15.85
C LYS A 114 -12.55 0.76 16.37
N LYS A 115 -13.55 0.75 15.48
CA LYS A 115 -14.96 0.57 15.86
C LYS A 115 -15.22 -0.78 16.55
N LEU A 116 -14.55 -1.84 16.11
CA LEU A 116 -14.59 -3.14 16.80
C LEU A 116 -13.90 -3.11 18.17
N THR A 117 -12.80 -2.37 18.29
CA THR A 117 -12.12 -2.16 19.58
C THR A 117 -13.01 -1.42 20.58
N GLU A 118 -13.71 -0.37 20.15
CA GLU A 118 -14.69 0.36 20.96
C GLU A 118 -15.84 -0.54 21.44
N ALA A 119 -16.18 -1.58 20.66
CA ALA A 119 -17.17 -2.59 21.02
C ALA A 119 -16.62 -3.74 21.90
N GLY A 120 -15.37 -3.64 22.36
CA GLY A 120 -14.75 -4.61 23.28
C GLY A 120 -13.91 -5.70 22.63
N PHE A 121 -13.66 -5.64 21.31
CA PHE A 121 -12.82 -6.60 20.59
C PHE A 121 -11.49 -5.95 20.20
N PRO A 122 -10.39 -6.19 20.93
CA PRO A 122 -9.10 -5.58 20.61
C PRO A 122 -8.67 -5.91 19.18
N CYS A 123 -8.42 -4.86 18.40
CA CYS A 123 -7.91 -4.99 17.04
C CYS A 123 -6.54 -4.33 16.90
N ILE A 124 -5.68 -4.94 16.08
CA ILE A 124 -4.42 -4.35 15.63
C ILE A 124 -4.43 -4.18 14.10
N GLY A 125 -4.15 -2.98 13.63
CA GLY A 125 -4.01 -2.66 12.20
C GLY A 125 -2.57 -2.85 11.70
N LEU A 126 -2.41 -3.44 10.52
CA LEU A 126 -1.15 -3.57 9.78
C LEU A 126 -1.26 -2.89 8.41
N PRO A 127 -0.28 -2.07 7.99
CA PRO A 127 -0.40 -1.24 6.79
C PRO A 127 -0.12 -2.07 5.53
N GLY A 128 -1.18 -2.53 4.87
CA GLY A 128 -1.12 -3.29 3.63
C GLY A 128 -1.67 -2.48 2.46
N THR A 129 -0.79 -1.79 1.75
CA THR A 129 -1.10 -0.97 0.56
C THR A 129 0.18 -0.67 -0.21
N ILE A 130 0.08 -0.49 -1.53
CA ILE A 130 1.20 -0.06 -2.37
C ILE A 130 1.38 1.46 -2.38
N ASP A 131 0.37 2.22 -1.92
CA ASP A 131 0.31 3.67 -2.10
C ASP A 131 1.23 4.43 -1.13
N ASN A 132 1.75 3.77 -0.10
CA ASN A 132 2.56 4.37 0.99
C ASN A 132 1.91 5.59 1.66
N ASP A 133 0.58 5.59 1.75
CA ASP A 133 -0.23 6.73 2.20
C ASP A 133 -0.75 6.60 3.64
N VAL A 134 -0.41 5.50 4.33
CA VAL A 134 -0.84 5.26 5.72
C VAL A 134 0.04 6.05 6.68
N ALA A 135 -0.58 6.89 7.49
CA ALA A 135 0.12 7.67 8.50
C ALA A 135 0.65 6.82 9.67
N GLY A 136 1.75 7.27 10.29
CA GLY A 136 2.39 6.57 11.41
C GLY A 136 3.36 5.46 11.00
N THR A 137 3.70 5.33 9.71
CA THR A 137 4.72 4.42 9.19
C THR A 137 5.47 5.07 8.03
N ASP A 138 6.78 4.83 7.93
CA ASP A 138 7.63 5.30 6.83
C ASP A 138 7.36 4.48 5.55
N TYR A 139 7.02 3.20 5.73
CA TYR A 139 6.75 2.24 4.66
C TYR A 139 5.53 1.36 4.94
N THR A 140 4.74 1.09 3.90
CA THR A 140 3.65 0.11 3.92
C THR A 140 4.04 -1.19 3.22
N ILE A 141 3.40 -2.29 3.61
CA ILE A 141 3.62 -3.61 3.02
C ILE A 141 3.09 -3.60 1.58
N GLY A 142 4.00 -3.82 0.63
CA GLY A 142 3.75 -3.88 -0.81
C GLY A 142 4.33 -2.70 -1.58
N TYR A 143 4.72 -1.63 -0.89
CA TYR A 143 5.30 -0.44 -1.51
C TYR A 143 6.56 -0.76 -2.31
N PHE A 144 7.51 -1.50 -1.74
CA PHE A 144 8.79 -1.78 -2.41
C PHE A 144 8.61 -2.72 -3.61
N THR A 145 7.67 -3.67 -3.53
CA THR A 145 7.35 -4.54 -4.67
C THR A 145 6.71 -3.75 -5.81
N ALA A 146 5.80 -2.81 -5.50
CA ALA A 146 5.24 -1.91 -6.50
C ALA A 146 6.35 -1.04 -7.12
N LEU A 147 7.27 -0.52 -6.30
CA LEU A 147 8.40 0.28 -6.77
C LEU A 147 9.26 -0.50 -7.77
N GLU A 148 9.68 -1.73 -7.45
CA GLU A 148 10.44 -2.57 -8.39
C GLU A 148 9.68 -2.82 -9.70
N THR A 149 8.36 -3.05 -9.62
CA THR A 149 7.51 -3.25 -10.80
C THR A 149 7.47 -2.00 -11.70
N VAL A 150 7.38 -0.81 -11.11
CA VAL A 150 7.38 0.45 -11.86
C VAL A 150 8.75 0.73 -12.48
N VAL A 151 9.83 0.53 -11.71
CA VAL A 151 11.21 0.71 -12.19
C VAL A 151 11.50 -0.24 -13.36
N GLU A 152 11.11 -1.51 -13.26
CA GLU A 152 11.25 -2.47 -14.37
C GLU A 152 10.51 -1.99 -15.64
N ALA A 153 9.31 -1.42 -15.49
CA ALA A 153 8.57 -0.87 -16.62
C ALA A 153 9.27 0.36 -17.22
N ILE A 154 9.80 1.26 -16.38
CA ILE A 154 10.55 2.43 -16.82
C ILE A 154 11.81 2.01 -17.60
N ASP A 155 12.57 1.03 -17.11
CA ASP A 155 13.77 0.53 -17.80
C ASP A 155 13.43 -0.01 -19.19
N ARG A 156 12.37 -0.83 -19.30
CA ARG A 156 11.88 -1.35 -20.59
C ARG A 156 11.43 -0.24 -21.53
N LEU A 157 10.81 0.81 -21.01
CA LEU A 157 10.40 1.98 -21.80
C LEU A 157 11.61 2.81 -22.23
N ARG A 158 12.65 2.92 -21.41
CA ARG A 158 13.88 3.65 -21.71
C ARG A 158 14.61 3.07 -22.93
N ASP A 159 14.70 1.75 -23.04
CA ASP A 159 15.36 1.07 -24.16
C ASP A 159 14.71 1.42 -25.52
N THR A 160 13.37 1.39 -25.58
CA THR A 160 12.62 1.73 -26.79
C THR A 160 12.61 3.23 -27.08
N SER A 161 12.52 4.06 -26.04
CA SER A 161 12.50 5.52 -26.20
C SER A 161 13.84 6.07 -26.68
N THR A 162 14.95 5.50 -26.22
CA THR A 162 16.30 5.84 -26.70
C THR A 162 16.46 5.50 -28.18
N SER A 163 15.95 4.34 -28.60
CA SER A 163 16.06 3.85 -29.98
C SER A 163 15.27 4.70 -30.97
N HIS A 164 14.11 5.22 -30.57
CA HIS A 164 13.20 5.94 -31.45
C HIS A 164 13.12 7.45 -31.20
N LYS A 165 13.92 7.98 -30.26
CA LYS A 165 13.91 9.41 -29.87
C LYS A 165 12.54 9.92 -29.39
N ARG A 166 11.89 9.14 -28.52
CA ARG A 166 10.51 9.34 -28.07
C ARG A 166 10.42 9.97 -26.69
N ILE A 167 9.27 10.58 -26.43
CA ILE A 167 8.86 10.98 -25.09
C ILE A 167 7.87 9.93 -24.56
N SER A 168 8.16 9.38 -23.38
CA SER A 168 7.28 8.42 -22.70
C SER A 168 6.65 9.06 -21.48
N ILE A 169 5.33 9.00 -21.38
CA ILE A 169 4.61 9.39 -20.16
C ILE A 169 4.17 8.09 -19.48
N VAL A 170 4.54 7.93 -18.21
CA VAL A 170 4.29 6.72 -17.42
C VAL A 170 3.41 7.08 -16.24
N GLU A 171 2.17 6.59 -16.24
CA GLU A 171 1.25 6.78 -15.12
C GLU A 171 1.42 5.68 -14.08
N VAL A 172 1.69 6.13 -12.85
CA VAL A 172 2.04 5.33 -11.68
C VAL A 172 0.91 5.45 -10.65
N MET A 173 0.57 4.34 -9.99
CA MET A 173 -0.43 4.34 -8.92
C MET A 173 0.07 5.08 -7.68
N GLY A 174 -0.84 5.38 -6.76
CA GLY A 174 -0.55 6.11 -5.52
C GLY A 174 -1.67 7.08 -5.15
N ARG A 175 -2.70 7.20 -5.99
CA ARG A 175 -3.89 8.02 -5.78
C ARG A 175 -3.58 9.49 -5.47
N TYR A 176 -3.47 9.86 -4.20
CA TYR A 176 -3.15 11.23 -3.74
C TYR A 176 -1.78 11.30 -3.05
N CYS A 177 -0.97 10.27 -3.22
CA CYS A 177 0.37 10.09 -2.67
C CYS A 177 1.37 9.89 -3.81
N GLY A 178 2.33 10.81 -3.93
CA GLY A 178 3.38 10.79 -4.94
C GLY A 178 4.60 9.95 -4.58
N ASP A 179 4.63 9.28 -3.42
CA ASP A 179 5.80 8.53 -2.92
C ASP A 179 6.32 7.49 -3.92
N LEU A 180 5.41 6.76 -4.55
CA LEU A 180 5.76 5.72 -5.53
C LEU A 180 6.31 6.35 -6.82
N THR A 181 5.64 7.38 -7.34
CA THR A 181 6.08 8.13 -8.53
C THR A 181 7.44 8.79 -8.33
N LEU A 182 7.64 9.48 -7.20
CA LEU A 182 8.89 10.17 -6.88
C LEU A 182 10.07 9.18 -6.77
N SER A 183 9.86 8.08 -6.06
CA SER A 183 10.91 7.07 -5.85
C SER A 183 11.25 6.33 -7.14
N ALA A 184 10.22 5.97 -7.92
CA ALA A 184 10.42 5.34 -9.22
C ALA A 184 11.12 6.27 -10.20
N ALA A 185 10.82 7.57 -10.16
CA ALA A 185 11.47 8.54 -11.03
C ALA A 185 12.95 8.73 -10.70
N ILE A 186 13.33 8.76 -9.42
CA ILE A 186 14.75 8.81 -9.02
C ILE A 186 15.45 7.51 -9.43
N ALA A 187 14.87 6.35 -9.10
CA ALA A 187 15.47 5.05 -9.40
C ALA A 187 15.60 4.78 -10.91
N GLY A 188 14.59 5.14 -11.69
CA GLY A 188 14.55 4.97 -13.13
C GLY A 188 15.17 6.13 -13.93
N GLY A 189 15.64 7.20 -13.26
CA GLY A 189 16.25 8.37 -13.89
C GLY A 189 15.31 9.15 -14.81
N CYS A 190 14.04 9.27 -14.46
CA CYS A 190 13.05 10.02 -15.26
C CYS A 190 13.39 11.51 -15.30
N GLU A 191 13.28 12.13 -16.46
CA GLU A 191 13.64 13.53 -16.65
C GLU A 191 12.62 14.51 -16.06
N PHE A 192 11.36 14.08 -15.92
CA PHE A 192 10.28 14.91 -15.39
C PHE A 192 9.40 14.12 -14.42
N ILE A 193 8.93 14.79 -13.37
CA ILE A 193 8.05 14.21 -12.35
C ILE A 193 6.84 15.12 -12.16
N VAL A 194 5.65 14.53 -12.16
CA VAL A 194 4.39 15.18 -11.83
C VAL A 194 3.75 14.45 -10.65
N LEU A 195 3.59 15.18 -9.53
CA LEU A 195 3.10 14.66 -8.26
C LEU A 195 1.80 15.37 -7.84
N PRO A 196 0.92 14.73 -7.04
CA PRO A 196 -0.32 15.34 -6.56
C PRO A 196 -0.10 16.31 -5.39
N GLU A 197 1.05 16.27 -4.72
CA GLU A 197 1.35 17.15 -3.60
C GLU A 197 1.45 18.62 -4.02
N GLY A 198 0.76 19.51 -3.28
CA GLY A 198 0.61 20.92 -3.62
C GLY A 198 1.90 21.77 -3.59
N GLU A 199 3.05 21.20 -3.24
CA GLU A 199 4.36 21.86 -3.39
C GLU A 199 4.83 21.94 -4.85
N THR A 200 4.27 21.11 -5.74
CA THR A 200 4.53 21.11 -7.18
C THR A 200 3.20 21.10 -7.95
N PRO A 201 2.48 22.23 -8.00
CA PRO A 201 1.24 22.30 -8.76
C PRO A 201 1.55 21.97 -10.23
N PHE A 202 0.80 21.01 -10.79
CA PHE A 202 0.98 20.61 -12.16
C PHE A 202 0.62 21.76 -13.11
N ASP A 203 1.61 22.21 -13.88
CA ASP A 203 1.44 23.12 -15.00
C ASP A 203 1.95 22.46 -16.29
N ARG A 204 1.01 22.25 -17.23
CA ARG A 204 1.31 21.63 -18.52
C ARG A 204 2.22 22.48 -19.41
N GLU A 205 2.16 23.81 -19.28
CA GLU A 205 2.98 24.74 -20.06
C GLU A 205 4.41 24.76 -19.53
N GLU A 206 4.57 24.74 -18.20
CA GLU A 206 5.89 24.60 -17.55
C GLU A 206 6.55 23.28 -17.94
N LEU A 207 5.84 22.15 -17.80
CA LEU A 207 6.35 20.84 -18.23
C LEU A 207 6.78 20.84 -19.70
N LEU A 208 5.98 21.43 -20.59
CA LEU A 208 6.32 21.53 -22.01
C LEU A 208 7.58 22.38 -22.23
N ALA A 209 7.72 23.50 -21.51
CA ALA A 209 8.89 24.36 -21.61
C ALA A 209 10.16 23.61 -21.20
N GLU A 210 10.13 22.86 -20.09
CA GLU A 210 11.28 22.08 -19.64
C GLU A 210 11.63 20.95 -20.62
N ILE A 211 10.63 20.26 -21.18
CA ILE A 211 10.83 19.27 -22.26
C ILE A 211 11.53 19.90 -23.46
N LYS A 212 11.06 21.07 -23.93
CA LYS A 212 11.67 21.81 -25.05
C LYS A 212 13.13 22.17 -24.75
N VAL A 213 13.44 22.60 -23.52
CA VAL A 213 14.83 22.88 -23.08
C VAL A 213 15.68 21.61 -23.10
N GLY A 214 15.16 20.48 -22.62
CA GLY A 214 15.85 19.19 -22.65
C GLY A 214 16.21 18.75 -24.07
N ILE A 215 15.27 18.87 -25.01
CA ILE A 215 15.49 18.57 -26.42
C ILE A 215 16.57 19.48 -27.03
N GLN A 216 16.53 20.79 -26.73
CA GLN A 216 17.55 21.74 -27.20
C GLN A 216 18.95 21.43 -26.67
N LYS A 217 19.06 20.89 -25.46
CA LYS A 217 20.34 20.40 -24.88
C LYS A 217 20.80 19.07 -25.48
N GLY A 218 20.07 18.50 -26.42
CA GLY A 218 20.43 17.27 -27.13
C GLY A 218 19.90 15.99 -26.49
N LYS A 219 19.01 16.07 -25.49
CA LYS A 219 18.31 14.87 -24.98
C LYS A 219 17.49 14.27 -26.12
N ARG A 220 17.76 13.00 -26.42
CA ARG A 220 17.12 12.30 -27.54
C ARG A 220 15.79 11.65 -27.13
N HIS A 221 15.63 11.35 -25.86
CA HIS A 221 14.42 10.78 -25.27
C HIS A 221 14.13 11.48 -23.93
N ALA A 222 12.90 11.33 -23.45
CA ALA A 222 12.51 11.78 -22.13
C ALA A 222 11.45 10.85 -21.55
N ILE A 223 11.47 10.65 -20.24
CA ILE A 223 10.47 9.92 -19.48
C ILE A 223 9.85 10.88 -18.47
N VAL A 224 8.53 11.01 -18.53
CA VAL A 224 7.71 11.76 -17.59
C VAL A 224 7.02 10.74 -16.69
N ALA A 225 7.37 10.72 -15.41
CA ALA A 225 6.65 9.94 -14.41
C ALA A 225 5.52 10.80 -13.82
N ILE A 226 4.29 10.29 -13.84
CA ILE A 226 3.11 11.02 -13.35
C ILE A 226 2.29 10.14 -12.43
N THR A 227 1.84 10.68 -11.29
CA THR A 227 0.89 9.99 -10.41
C THR A 227 -0.50 10.00 -11.04
N GLU A 228 -1.24 8.89 -10.87
CA GLU A 228 -2.64 8.80 -11.30
C GLU A 228 -3.51 9.94 -10.74
N HIS A 229 -4.61 10.25 -11.44
CA HIS A 229 -5.57 11.31 -11.07
C HIS A 229 -5.06 12.76 -11.13
N VAL A 230 -3.82 13.01 -11.54
CA VAL A 230 -3.34 14.39 -11.75
C VAL A 230 -3.89 15.01 -13.05
N CYS A 231 -3.84 14.29 -14.18
CA CYS A 231 -4.43 14.71 -15.45
C CYS A 231 -4.70 13.51 -16.39
N ASP A 232 -5.37 13.75 -17.53
CA ASP A 232 -5.47 12.75 -18.59
C ASP A 232 -4.14 12.67 -19.36
N ILE A 233 -3.41 11.56 -19.19
CA ILE A 233 -2.10 11.37 -19.81
C ILE A 233 -2.17 11.19 -21.34
N ALA A 234 -3.30 10.73 -21.89
CA ALA A 234 -3.46 10.56 -23.31
C ALA A 234 -3.67 11.91 -24.00
N GLU A 235 -4.41 12.82 -23.36
CA GLU A 235 -4.51 14.22 -23.79
C GLU A 235 -3.16 14.93 -23.67
N LEU A 236 -2.44 14.73 -22.55
CA LEU A 236 -1.12 15.31 -22.34
C LEU A 236 -0.11 14.83 -23.40
N ALA A 237 -0.13 13.55 -23.76
CA ALA A 237 0.74 12.99 -24.80
C ALA A 237 0.47 13.63 -26.17
N LYS A 238 -0.80 13.79 -26.56
CA LYS A 238 -1.19 14.46 -27.82
C LYS A 238 -0.74 15.92 -27.83
N TYR A 239 -0.90 16.61 -26.70
CA TYR A 239 -0.48 18.01 -26.55
C TYR A 239 1.05 18.16 -26.72
N ILE A 240 1.84 17.36 -26.01
CA ILE A 240 3.30 17.38 -26.10
C ILE A 240 3.78 17.01 -27.51
N GLU A 241 3.18 15.99 -28.15
CA GLU A 241 3.54 15.59 -29.51
C GLU A 241 3.28 16.71 -30.53
N ALA A 242 2.13 17.39 -30.44
CA ALA A 242 1.79 18.51 -31.33
C ALA A 242 2.79 19.68 -31.20
N GLU A 243 3.22 19.98 -29.97
CA GLU A 243 4.07 21.12 -29.65
C GLU A 243 5.57 20.88 -29.85
N THR A 244 6.02 19.64 -29.70
CA THR A 244 7.44 19.27 -29.81
C THR A 244 7.79 18.63 -31.15
N ARG A 245 6.80 18.08 -31.86
CA ARG A 245 6.98 17.18 -33.03
C ARG A 245 7.77 15.91 -32.73
N HIS A 246 7.92 15.56 -31.46
CA HIS A 246 8.46 14.28 -31.02
C HIS A 246 7.32 13.32 -30.71
N GLU A 247 7.40 12.10 -31.26
CA GLU A 247 6.43 11.04 -30.99
C GLU A 247 6.35 10.79 -29.47
N THR A 248 5.15 10.96 -28.91
CA THR A 248 4.91 10.88 -27.48
C THR A 248 3.95 9.72 -27.19
N ARG A 249 4.28 8.89 -26.21
CA ARG A 249 3.49 7.69 -25.87
C ARG A 249 3.15 7.68 -24.39
N ALA A 250 1.86 7.59 -24.11
CA ALA A 250 1.34 7.40 -22.76
C ALA A 250 1.22 5.91 -22.44
N THR A 251 1.69 5.51 -21.26
CA THR A 251 1.58 4.14 -20.74
C THR A 251 0.96 4.20 -19.35
N VAL A 252 -0.22 3.59 -19.20
CA VAL A 252 -0.84 3.35 -17.90
C VAL A 252 -0.39 1.97 -17.42
N LEU A 253 0.41 1.93 -16.35
CA LEU A 253 0.81 0.64 -15.78
C LEU A 253 -0.38 -0.07 -15.13
N GLY A 254 -1.22 0.68 -14.42
CA GLY A 254 -2.43 0.17 -13.78
C GLY A 254 -2.13 -0.95 -12.78
N HIS A 255 -2.98 -1.98 -12.77
CA HIS A 255 -3.01 -2.99 -11.70
C HIS A 255 -1.82 -3.95 -11.68
N ILE A 256 -0.92 -3.94 -12.67
CA ILE A 256 0.31 -4.76 -12.61
C ILE A 256 1.14 -4.42 -11.38
N GLN A 257 1.05 -3.17 -10.89
CA GLN A 257 1.75 -2.64 -9.71
C GLN A 257 1.27 -3.28 -8.38
N ARG A 258 0.08 -3.90 -8.36
CA ARG A 258 -0.45 -4.60 -7.17
C ARG A 258 -0.10 -6.09 -7.14
N GLY A 259 0.29 -6.63 -8.28
CA GLY A 259 0.62 -8.04 -8.45
C GLY A 259 2.09 -8.35 -8.19
N GLY A 260 2.47 -9.60 -8.47
CA GLY A 260 3.86 -10.05 -8.37
C GLY A 260 4.25 -10.65 -7.03
N ALA A 261 5.36 -11.37 -7.02
CA ALA A 261 5.92 -11.94 -5.80
C ALA A 261 6.51 -10.80 -4.95
N PRO A 262 6.21 -10.71 -3.63
CA PRO A 262 6.77 -9.67 -2.80
C PRO A 262 8.29 -9.71 -2.79
N VAL A 263 8.92 -8.55 -2.76
CA VAL A 263 10.38 -8.41 -2.67
C VAL A 263 10.87 -8.74 -1.26
N ALA A 264 12.19 -8.89 -1.09
CA ALA A 264 12.76 -9.29 0.20
C ALA A 264 12.33 -8.35 1.35
N TYR A 265 12.35 -7.04 1.10
CA TYR A 265 11.98 -6.05 2.11
C TYR A 265 10.51 -6.20 2.56
N ASP A 266 9.56 -6.30 1.62
CA ASP A 266 8.15 -6.47 1.95
C ASP A 266 7.89 -7.78 2.72
N ARG A 267 8.58 -8.88 2.38
CA ARG A 267 8.48 -10.14 3.14
C ARG A 267 8.96 -9.98 4.58
N ILE A 268 10.09 -9.30 4.79
CA ILE A 268 10.69 -9.08 6.10
C ILE A 268 9.81 -8.15 6.92
N LEU A 269 9.40 -7.00 6.36
CA LEU A 269 8.54 -6.01 7.00
C LEU A 269 7.22 -6.64 7.43
N ALA A 270 6.53 -7.32 6.51
CA ALA A 270 5.26 -8.00 6.77
C ALA A 270 5.40 -9.07 7.88
N SER A 271 6.48 -9.84 7.87
CA SER A 271 6.74 -10.85 8.91
C SER A 271 6.97 -10.21 10.28
N ARG A 272 7.77 -9.14 10.35
CA ARG A 272 8.04 -8.39 11.59
C ARG A 272 6.76 -7.76 12.15
N MET A 273 5.99 -7.09 11.31
CA MET A 273 4.73 -6.46 11.69
C MET A 273 3.67 -7.48 12.14
N GLY A 274 3.56 -8.61 11.42
CA GLY A 274 2.64 -9.68 11.77
C GLY A 274 2.96 -10.37 13.10
N ALA A 275 4.24 -10.55 13.43
CA ALA A 275 4.63 -11.07 14.75
C ALA A 275 4.38 -10.03 15.86
N TYR A 276 4.71 -8.76 15.60
CA TYR A 276 4.57 -7.69 16.57
C TYR A 276 3.10 -7.38 16.90
N SER A 277 2.16 -7.53 15.96
CA SER A 277 0.74 -7.37 16.27
C SER A 277 0.21 -8.41 17.25
N VAL A 278 0.69 -9.65 17.18
CA VAL A 278 0.34 -10.70 18.15
C VAL A 278 0.90 -10.36 19.53
N GLN A 279 2.14 -9.88 19.60
CA GLN A 279 2.74 -9.42 20.85
C GLN A 279 1.90 -8.30 21.49
N LEU A 280 1.50 -7.28 20.71
CA LEU A 280 0.66 -6.18 21.21
C LEU A 280 -0.69 -6.68 21.77
N LEU A 281 -1.34 -7.64 21.10
CA LEU A 281 -2.57 -8.25 21.61
C LEU A 281 -2.35 -8.95 22.96
N LEU A 282 -1.26 -9.72 23.09
CA LEU A 282 -0.92 -10.43 24.33
C LEU A 282 -0.56 -9.49 25.48
N GLU A 283 0.03 -8.33 25.18
CA GLU A 283 0.30 -7.24 26.13
C GLU A 283 -0.98 -6.48 26.55
N GLY A 284 -2.13 -6.81 25.94
CA GLY A 284 -3.43 -6.22 26.27
C GLY A 284 -3.74 -4.94 25.49
N HIS A 285 -2.97 -4.62 24.46
CA HIS A 285 -3.25 -3.49 23.59
C HIS A 285 -4.38 -3.81 22.60
N GLY A 286 -5.18 -2.79 22.27
CA GLY A 286 -6.20 -2.83 21.24
C GLY A 286 -6.42 -1.43 20.65
N GLY A 287 -6.94 -1.35 19.43
CA GLY A 287 -7.16 -0.08 18.74
C GLY A 287 -5.85 0.58 18.30
N ARG A 288 -4.81 -0.21 18.05
CA ARG A 288 -3.48 0.26 17.64
C ARG A 288 -3.20 -0.10 16.19
N CYS A 289 -2.42 0.71 15.49
CA CYS A 289 -1.81 0.36 14.21
C CYS A 289 -0.30 0.21 14.37
N VAL A 290 0.29 -0.77 13.70
CA VAL A 290 1.74 -1.00 13.67
C VAL A 290 2.34 -0.21 12.51
N GLY A 291 3.53 0.35 12.72
CA GLY A 291 4.33 1.00 11.70
C GLY A 291 5.81 0.66 11.82
N ILE A 292 6.59 1.10 10.84
CA ILE A 292 8.05 1.23 10.95
C ILE A 292 8.40 2.72 10.87
N GLN A 293 9.12 3.25 11.86
CA GLN A 293 9.58 4.63 11.86
C GLN A 293 11.05 4.66 12.29
N ASN A 294 11.90 5.28 11.47
CA ASN A 294 13.34 5.34 11.70
C ASN A 294 13.94 3.95 12.01
N GLU A 295 13.61 2.96 11.16
CA GLU A 295 14.02 1.54 11.28
C GLU A 295 13.50 0.78 12.51
N LYS A 296 12.67 1.39 13.35
CA LYS A 296 12.10 0.78 14.56
C LYS A 296 10.63 0.45 14.33
N LEU A 297 10.20 -0.73 14.80
CA LEU A 297 8.77 -1.02 14.87
C LEU A 297 8.15 -0.15 15.97
N VAL A 298 7.03 0.45 15.63
CA VAL A 298 6.26 1.36 16.49
C VAL A 298 4.79 0.98 16.42
N HIS A 299 3.99 1.50 17.35
CA HIS A 299 2.55 1.39 17.28
C HIS A 299 1.87 2.66 17.80
N HIS A 300 0.79 3.08 17.15
CA HIS A 300 0.05 4.30 17.44
C HIS A 300 -1.42 4.02 17.70
N ASP A 301 -2.15 4.94 18.34
CA ASP A 301 -3.61 4.81 18.38
C ASP A 301 -4.14 5.03 16.97
N ILE A 302 -5.08 4.20 16.53
CA ILE A 302 -5.62 4.29 15.17
C ILE A 302 -6.20 5.68 14.88
N ILE A 303 -6.92 6.29 15.83
CA ILE A 303 -7.52 7.61 15.61
C ILE A 303 -6.43 8.67 15.51
N ASP A 304 -5.42 8.59 16.38
CA ASP A 304 -4.31 9.54 16.37
C ASP A 304 -3.51 9.45 15.06
N ALA A 305 -3.19 8.23 14.61
CA ALA A 305 -2.54 8.01 13.33
C ALA A 305 -3.36 8.55 12.15
N VAL A 306 -4.66 8.23 12.07
CA VAL A 306 -5.49 8.62 10.90
C VAL A 306 -5.87 10.10 10.91
N GLN A 307 -6.04 10.73 12.07
CA GLN A 307 -6.59 12.10 12.17
C GLN A 307 -5.53 13.18 12.49
N ASN A 308 -4.50 12.84 13.27
CA ASN A 308 -3.56 13.83 13.80
C ASN A 308 -2.16 13.73 13.20
N MET A 309 -1.77 12.56 12.69
CA MET A 309 -0.50 12.41 12.02
C MET A 309 -0.61 12.83 10.56
N GLN A 310 0.30 13.70 10.14
CA GLN A 310 0.43 14.08 8.74
C GLN A 310 1.53 13.27 8.08
N ARG A 311 1.27 12.81 6.85
CA ARG A 311 2.32 12.27 5.98
C ARG A 311 3.31 13.39 5.67
N ILE A 312 4.59 13.11 5.87
CA ILE A 312 5.67 14.05 5.55
C ILE A 312 6.00 13.90 4.07
N PHE A 313 5.88 14.97 3.30
CA PHE A 313 6.33 14.99 1.92
C PHE A 313 7.85 14.91 1.84
N LYS A 314 8.37 14.01 1.00
CA LYS A 314 9.82 13.76 0.85
C LYS A 314 10.48 14.82 -0.04
N LYS A 315 10.46 16.07 0.43
CA LYS A 315 10.98 17.23 -0.32
C LYS A 315 12.46 17.09 -0.68
N ASP A 316 13.25 16.52 0.22
CA ASP A 316 14.67 16.24 -0.01
C ASP A 316 14.90 15.28 -1.18
N TRP A 317 13.99 14.33 -1.41
CA TRP A 317 14.05 13.41 -2.54
C TRP A 317 13.67 14.13 -3.84
N LEU A 318 12.67 15.00 -3.81
CA LEU A 318 12.33 15.85 -4.96
C LEU A 318 13.49 16.78 -5.34
N ASP A 319 14.12 17.43 -4.36
CA ASP A 319 15.30 18.27 -4.59
C ASP A 319 16.48 17.46 -5.14
N THR A 320 16.64 16.22 -4.70
CA THR A 320 17.63 15.29 -5.24
C THR A 320 17.31 14.96 -6.69
N ALA A 321 16.06 14.60 -7.00
CA ALA A 321 15.64 14.29 -8.35
C ALA A 321 15.93 15.46 -9.31
N LYS A 322 15.53 16.69 -8.94
CA LYS A 322 15.78 17.92 -9.72
C LYS A 322 17.27 18.20 -9.99
N LYS A 323 18.16 17.80 -9.09
CA LYS A 323 19.63 17.97 -9.26
C LYS A 323 20.25 16.95 -10.21
N LEU A 324 19.60 15.81 -10.44
CA LEU A 324 20.13 14.72 -11.26
C LEU A 324 19.68 14.79 -12.73
N TYR A 325 18.83 15.77 -13.09
CA TYR A 325 18.28 15.95 -14.45
C TYR A 325 19.18 16.68 -15.44
#